data_AF-A0A4Q7E585-F1
#
_entry.id   AF-A0A4Q7E585-F1
#
_cell.length_a   1.000
_cell.length_b   1.000
_cell.length_c   1.000
_cell.angle_alpha   90.00
_cell.angle_beta   90.00
_cell.angle_gamma   90.00
#
_symmetry.space_group_name_H-M   'P 1'
#
loop_
_entity.id
_entity.type
_entity.pdbx_description
1 polymer ?
#
loop_
_entity_poly.entity_id
_entity_poly.type
_entity_poly.pdbx_seq_one_letter_code
_entity_poly.pdbx_strand_id
1 'polypeptide(L)'
;MLSRHLQRYGIWVISGLIGGSTAAIAHATPERIVIAPSTPLAAAALTTGAVSLEPWPVSDLFVIDVPTGWLTEALAEEARAMITSYDATVQSPQATDIATEISLVSEPPETYVPQQLDTLIEAALAEEYVIDRYGITSVSGNDAFRLWLEQVPGEFSRQVITFVGDAEGRTAKIVSSYNDDAPATRDLIVQMHGSFRFDSAEE
;
A
#
# COMPACT_ATOMS: atom_id res chain seq x y z
N MET A 1 30.57 22.48 -26.48
CA MET A 1 31.51 23.16 -25.58
C MET A 1 30.99 22.95 -24.16
N LEU A 2 31.43 21.89 -23.48
CA LEU A 2 32.58 21.77 -22.56
C LEU A 2 32.34 22.35 -21.14
N SER A 3 32.72 21.51 -20.16
CA SER A 3 32.99 21.75 -18.72
C SER A 3 31.83 21.42 -17.76
N ARG A 4 31.79 20.23 -17.12
CA ARG A 4 32.63 19.71 -16.00
C ARG A 4 32.72 20.66 -14.81
N HIS A 5 32.14 20.26 -13.67
CA HIS A 5 32.93 20.01 -12.45
C HIS A 5 32.13 19.26 -11.36
N LEU A 6 32.55 18.03 -11.09
CA LEU A 6 32.31 17.29 -9.85
C LEU A 6 33.31 17.78 -8.78
N GLN A 7 32.83 18.04 -7.57
CA GLN A 7 33.58 18.20 -6.32
C GLN A 7 32.70 17.58 -5.22
N ARG A 8 33.17 16.90 -4.18
CA ARG A 8 34.48 16.36 -3.78
C ARG A 8 34.13 15.49 -2.55
N TYR A 9 34.54 14.23 -2.52
CA TYR A 9 34.46 13.39 -1.32
C TYR A 9 35.40 13.94 -0.24
N GLY A 10 34.88 14.12 0.98
CA GLY A 10 35.66 14.52 2.15
C GLY A 10 35.48 13.50 3.27
N ILE A 11 36.41 12.55 3.35
CA ILE A 11 36.60 11.64 4.48
C ILE A 11 37.25 12.43 5.62
N TRP A 12 36.68 12.39 6.82
CA TRP A 12 37.36 12.83 8.05
C TRP A 12 37.54 11.66 9.00
N VAL A 13 38.82 11.29 9.19
CA VAL A 13 39.30 10.43 10.28
C VAL A 13 39.53 11.33 11.48
N ILE A 14 38.93 11.03 12.64
CA ILE A 14 39.26 11.67 13.91
C ILE A 14 39.79 10.60 14.85
N SER A 15 41.11 10.62 15.07
CA SER A 15 41.79 9.88 16.12
C SER A 15 41.87 10.71 17.39
N GLY A 16 41.44 10.10 18.50
CA GLY A 16 42.09 10.14 19.82
C GLY A 16 42.06 11.43 20.64
N LEU A 17 41.46 11.35 21.82
CA LEU A 17 42.05 11.96 23.02
C LEU A 17 41.66 11.17 24.29
N ILE A 18 42.69 10.66 24.96
CA ILE A 18 42.64 10.09 26.31
C ILE A 18 42.66 11.26 27.29
N GLY A 19 41.65 11.37 28.15
CA GLY A 19 41.58 12.37 29.21
C GLY A 19 40.88 11.78 30.42
N GLY A 20 41.64 11.44 31.46
CA GLY A 20 41.13 10.90 32.71
C GLY A 20 40.25 11.88 33.46
N SER A 21 39.22 11.37 34.12
CA SER A 21 38.42 12.10 35.10
C SER A 21 38.25 11.24 36.34
N THR A 22 38.78 11.74 37.45
CA THR A 22 38.59 11.20 38.81
C THR A 22 37.15 11.39 39.25
N ALA A 23 36.45 10.30 39.55
CA ALA A 23 35.10 10.32 40.08
C ALA A 23 35.10 10.68 41.57
N ALA A 24 34.39 11.74 41.94
CA ALA A 24 33.96 12.00 43.31
C ALA A 24 32.56 11.39 43.49
N ILE A 25 32.43 10.41 44.39
CA ILE A 25 31.17 9.75 44.70
C ILE A 25 30.47 10.55 45.81
N ALA A 26 29.47 11.35 45.44
CA ALA A 26 28.53 11.93 46.39
C ALA A 26 27.37 10.95 46.60
N HIS A 27 27.18 10.51 47.85
CA HIS A 27 26.04 9.69 48.25
C HIS A 27 24.77 10.54 48.26
N ALA A 28 23.91 10.36 47.25
CA ALA A 28 22.55 10.88 47.26
C ALA A 28 21.57 9.77 47.68
N THR A 29 20.75 10.08 48.68
CA THR A 29 19.66 9.28 49.25
C THR A 29 18.68 8.82 48.16
N PRO A 30 18.18 7.57 48.18
CA PRO A 30 17.27 7.10 47.15
C PRO A 30 15.89 7.74 47.30
N GLU A 31 15.54 8.65 46.39
CA GLU A 31 14.14 9.03 46.16
C GLU A 31 13.41 7.84 45.52
N ARG A 32 12.33 7.44 46.16
CA ARG A 32 11.42 6.37 45.71
C ARG A 32 10.66 6.86 44.49
N ILE A 33 11.16 6.53 43.29
CA ILE A 33 10.45 6.74 42.02
C ILE A 33 9.24 5.79 42.01
N VAL A 34 8.04 6.36 42.12
CA VAL A 34 6.79 5.65 41.79
C VAL A 34 6.67 5.69 40.27
N ILE A 35 7.09 4.63 39.61
CA ILE A 35 6.80 4.42 38.19
C ILE A 35 5.33 4.02 38.12
N ALA A 36 4.47 4.97 37.74
CA ALA A 36 3.12 4.62 37.30
C ALA A 36 3.26 3.65 36.12
N PRO A 37 2.50 2.53 36.06
CA PRO A 37 2.42 1.75 34.84
C PRO A 37 1.81 2.67 33.77
N SER A 38 2.64 3.13 32.84
CA SER A 38 2.17 3.69 31.59
C SER A 38 1.42 2.57 30.91
N THR A 39 0.09 2.57 31.05
CA THR A 39 -0.80 1.78 30.19
C THR A 39 -0.35 2.09 28.76
N PRO A 40 0.14 1.13 27.98
CA PRO A 40 0.35 1.39 26.57
C PRO A 40 -1.01 1.81 26.02
N LEU A 41 -1.09 3.05 25.54
CA LEU A 41 -2.18 3.51 24.71
C LEU A 41 -2.26 2.47 23.59
N ALA A 42 -3.33 1.70 23.59
CA ALA A 42 -3.52 0.59 22.68
C ALA A 42 -3.34 1.12 21.25
N ALA A 43 -2.19 0.82 20.65
CA ALA A 43 -2.15 0.55 19.24
C ALA A 43 -3.19 -0.55 19.07
N ALA A 44 -4.30 -0.23 18.41
CA ALA A 44 -5.20 -1.25 17.89
C ALA A 44 -4.39 -1.98 16.83
N ALA A 45 -3.52 -2.89 17.26
CA ALA A 45 -3.00 -3.93 16.42
C ALA A 45 -4.24 -4.60 15.85
N LEU A 46 -4.31 -4.68 14.51
CA LEU A 46 -5.15 -5.62 13.82
C LEU A 46 -4.89 -6.98 14.49
N THR A 47 -5.77 -7.32 15.42
CA THR A 47 -5.65 -8.54 16.20
C THR A 47 -5.89 -9.64 15.17
N THR A 48 -5.04 -10.66 15.19
CA THR A 48 -4.98 -11.79 14.25
C THR A 48 -6.25 -12.67 14.29
N GLY A 49 -7.44 -12.07 14.27
CA GLY A 49 -8.66 -12.69 13.82
C GLY A 49 -8.71 -12.54 12.30
N ALA A 50 -9.06 -13.61 11.60
CA ALA A 50 -9.32 -13.54 10.17
C ALA A 50 -10.36 -12.44 9.91
N VAL A 51 -10.00 -11.43 9.12
CA VAL A 51 -10.94 -10.42 8.66
C VAL A 51 -12.00 -11.14 7.82
N SER A 52 -13.26 -11.00 8.21
CA SER A 52 -14.37 -11.58 7.45
C SER A 52 -14.53 -10.79 6.17
N LEU A 53 -14.56 -11.48 5.03
CA LEU A 53 -14.83 -10.90 3.72
C LEU A 53 -16.24 -11.28 3.27
N GLU A 54 -16.94 -10.35 2.63
CA GLU A 54 -18.27 -10.54 2.10
C GLU A 54 -18.31 -10.12 0.62
N PRO A 55 -18.97 -10.89 -0.26
CA PRO A 55 -19.05 -10.56 -1.67
C PRO A 55 -19.86 -9.27 -1.87
N TRP A 56 -19.25 -8.29 -2.54
CA TRP A 56 -19.87 -7.03 -2.90
C TRP A 56 -20.00 -6.92 -4.43
N PRO A 57 -21.21 -7.10 -4.99
CA PRO A 57 -21.45 -6.96 -6.41
C PRO A 57 -21.52 -5.47 -6.80
N VAL A 58 -20.84 -5.11 -7.89
CA VAL A 58 -20.88 -3.77 -8.49
C VAL A 58 -21.66 -3.84 -9.78
N SER A 59 -22.98 -3.72 -9.66
CA SER A 59 -23.93 -3.91 -10.77
C SER A 59 -23.65 -5.22 -11.51
N ASP A 60 -23.83 -5.25 -12.84
CA ASP A 60 -23.52 -6.39 -13.70
C ASP A 60 -22.08 -6.32 -14.27
N LEU A 61 -21.14 -5.69 -13.55
CA LEU A 61 -19.77 -5.49 -14.02
C LEU A 61 -18.80 -6.49 -13.41
N PHE A 62 -18.78 -6.56 -12.08
CA PHE A 62 -17.86 -7.41 -11.33
C PHE A 62 -18.32 -7.60 -9.90
N VAL A 63 -17.71 -8.58 -9.23
CA VAL A 63 -17.86 -8.82 -7.82
C VAL A 63 -16.48 -8.90 -7.17
N ILE A 64 -16.36 -8.34 -5.97
CA ILE A 64 -15.14 -8.43 -5.15
C ILE A 64 -15.53 -8.69 -3.71
N ASP A 65 -14.76 -9.49 -2.98
CA ASP A 65 -15.01 -9.73 -1.56
C ASP A 65 -14.34 -8.63 -0.73
N VAL A 66 -15.15 -7.97 0.11
CA VAL A 66 -14.79 -6.77 0.86
C VAL A 66 -14.80 -7.07 2.36
N PRO A 67 -13.87 -6.53 3.15
CA PRO A 67 -13.93 -6.63 4.60
C PRO A 67 -15.24 -6.10 5.19
N THR A 68 -15.86 -6.88 6.08
CA THR A 68 -17.09 -6.46 6.74
C THR A 68 -16.90 -5.13 7.48
N GLY A 69 -17.81 -4.18 7.21
CA GLY A 69 -17.81 -2.85 7.83
C GLY A 69 -16.96 -1.80 7.12
N TRP A 70 -16.27 -2.14 6.03
CA TRP A 70 -15.64 -1.15 5.16
C TRP A 70 -16.70 -0.40 4.34
N LEU A 71 -16.36 0.83 3.97
CA LEU A 71 -17.22 1.65 3.12
C LEU A 71 -16.97 1.30 1.67
N THR A 72 -18.05 1.28 0.89
CA THR A 72 -18.04 0.91 -0.52
C THR A 72 -18.86 1.91 -1.32
N GLU A 73 -18.29 2.42 -2.40
CA GLU A 73 -18.95 3.34 -3.33
C GLU A 73 -18.79 2.83 -4.76
N ALA A 74 -19.91 2.60 -5.44
CA ALA A 74 -19.94 2.16 -6.83
C ALA A 74 -20.29 3.34 -7.75
N LEU A 75 -19.44 3.56 -8.75
CA LEU A 75 -19.64 4.51 -9.85
C LEU A 75 -19.86 3.68 -11.13
N ALA A 76 -20.98 2.97 -11.19
CA ALA A 76 -21.24 1.97 -12.23
C ALA A 76 -21.23 2.57 -13.65
N GLU A 77 -21.73 3.80 -13.82
CA GLU A 77 -21.69 4.55 -15.09
C GLU A 77 -20.25 4.85 -15.57
N GLU A 78 -19.29 4.91 -14.65
CA GLU A 78 -17.86 5.09 -14.94
C GLU A 78 -17.09 3.76 -14.94
N ALA A 79 -17.78 2.64 -14.73
CA ALA A 79 -17.19 1.32 -14.50
C ALA A 79 -16.09 1.35 -13.41
N ARG A 80 -16.34 2.10 -12.33
CA ARG A 80 -15.42 2.31 -11.20
C ARG A 80 -16.05 1.95 -9.87
N ALA A 81 -15.22 1.58 -8.91
CA ALA A 81 -15.60 1.41 -7.51
C ALA A 81 -14.49 1.85 -6.56
N MET A 82 -14.88 2.28 -5.37
CA MET A 82 -14.00 2.64 -4.27
C MET A 82 -14.38 1.85 -3.02
N ILE A 83 -13.38 1.38 -2.30
CA ILE A 83 -13.53 0.66 -1.04
C ILE A 83 -12.56 1.27 -0.03
N THR A 84 -13.03 1.70 1.14
CA THR A 84 -12.17 2.32 2.16
C THR A 84 -12.39 1.69 3.54
N SER A 85 -11.31 1.52 4.30
CA SER A 85 -11.37 1.10 5.71
C SER A 85 -11.77 2.23 6.67
N TYR A 86 -11.89 3.45 6.15
CA TYR A 86 -12.10 4.68 6.90
C TYR A 86 -13.21 5.53 6.26
N ASP A 87 -13.76 6.43 7.06
CA ASP A 87 -14.80 7.36 6.65
C ASP A 87 -14.22 8.51 5.80
N ALA A 88 -14.87 8.84 4.68
CA ALA A 88 -14.46 9.94 3.79
C ALA A 88 -14.49 11.33 4.47
N THR A 89 -15.13 11.45 5.63
CA THR A 89 -15.13 12.67 6.46
C THR A 89 -13.84 12.85 7.27
N VAL A 90 -12.98 11.83 7.34
CA VAL A 90 -11.68 11.92 7.99
C VAL A 90 -10.73 12.76 7.13
N GLN A 91 -10.20 13.85 7.70
CA GLN A 91 -9.33 14.79 6.96
C GLN A 91 -7.97 14.22 6.55
N SER A 92 -7.52 13.13 7.19
CA SER A 92 -6.27 12.46 6.82
C SER A 92 -6.33 10.98 7.22
N PRO A 93 -6.00 10.04 6.33
CA PRO A 93 -6.02 8.62 6.64
C PRO A 93 -4.98 8.27 7.72
N GLN A 94 -5.33 7.29 8.56
CA GLN A 94 -4.46 6.72 9.58
C GLN A 94 -3.44 5.76 8.96
N ALA A 95 -2.40 5.41 9.72
CA ALA A 95 -1.35 4.51 9.25
C ALA A 95 -1.89 3.11 8.86
N THR A 96 -2.97 2.66 9.51
CA THR A 96 -3.62 1.36 9.26
C THR A 96 -4.69 1.42 8.18
N ASP A 97 -4.94 2.60 7.60
CA ASP A 97 -6.01 2.76 6.62
C ASP A 97 -5.60 2.22 5.25
N ILE A 98 -6.60 1.71 4.54
CA ILE A 98 -6.49 1.14 3.20
C ILE A 98 -7.60 1.74 2.34
N ALA A 99 -7.23 2.19 1.15
CA ALA A 99 -8.15 2.62 0.11
C ALA A 99 -7.92 1.78 -1.15
N THR A 100 -8.96 1.12 -1.65
CA THR A 100 -8.92 0.31 -2.86
C THR A 100 -9.81 0.94 -3.93
N GLU A 101 -9.21 1.29 -5.07
CA GLU A 101 -9.92 1.71 -6.27
C GLU A 101 -9.93 0.58 -7.30
N ILE A 102 -11.07 0.40 -7.95
CA ILE A 102 -11.24 -0.54 -9.06
C ILE A 102 -11.72 0.25 -10.26
N SER A 103 -11.10 0.06 -11.41
CA SER A 103 -11.59 0.57 -12.69
C SER A 103 -11.59 -0.53 -13.73
N LEU A 104 -12.63 -0.54 -14.57
CA LEU A 104 -12.76 -1.47 -15.68
C LEU A 104 -12.63 -0.69 -16.99
N VAL A 105 -11.79 -1.19 -17.90
CA VAL A 105 -11.59 -0.61 -19.23
C VAL A 105 -11.86 -1.64 -20.31
N SER A 106 -12.45 -1.19 -21.42
CA SER A 106 -12.68 -1.99 -22.63
C SER A 106 -11.43 -2.04 -23.52
N GLU A 107 -10.31 -2.46 -22.94
CA GLU A 107 -9.03 -2.66 -23.64
C GLU A 107 -8.37 -3.94 -23.10
N PRO A 108 -7.79 -4.77 -23.97
CA PRO A 108 -7.24 -6.05 -23.54
C PRO A 108 -5.88 -5.86 -22.83
N PRO A 109 -5.49 -6.79 -21.94
CA PRO A 109 -4.30 -6.63 -21.10
C PRO A 109 -3.01 -6.43 -21.88
N GLU A 110 -2.86 -7.05 -23.06
CA GLU A 110 -1.69 -6.91 -23.91
C GLU A 110 -1.45 -5.49 -24.42
N THR A 111 -2.48 -4.63 -24.39
CA THR A 111 -2.38 -3.24 -24.83
C THR A 111 -2.42 -2.29 -23.63
N TYR A 112 -3.36 -2.50 -22.70
CA TYR A 112 -3.57 -1.62 -21.56
C TYR A 112 -2.42 -1.69 -20.54
N VAL A 113 -1.96 -2.90 -20.19
CA VAL A 113 -0.94 -3.07 -19.13
C VAL A 113 0.39 -2.42 -19.53
N PRO A 114 0.95 -2.61 -20.74
CA PRO A 114 2.16 -1.91 -21.15
C PRO A 114 2.05 -0.38 -21.06
N GLN A 115 0.94 0.21 -21.51
CA GLN A 115 0.73 1.67 -21.42
C GLN A 115 0.72 2.17 -19.98
N GLN A 116 0.09 1.43 -19.08
CA GLN A 116 0.05 1.77 -17.65
C GLN A 116 1.44 1.62 -17.01
N LEU A 117 2.22 0.61 -17.41
CA LEU A 117 3.58 0.43 -16.92
C LEU A 117 4.51 1.55 -17.41
N ASP A 118 4.39 1.97 -18.66
CA ASP A 118 5.15 3.11 -19.18
C ASP A 118 4.85 4.38 -18.36
N THR A 119 3.57 4.64 -18.08
CA THR A 119 3.13 5.77 -17.24
C THR A 119 3.71 5.68 -15.82
N LEU A 120 3.69 4.48 -15.22
CA LEU A 120 4.24 4.26 -13.88
C LEU A 120 5.76 4.41 -13.84
N ILE A 121 6.47 3.99 -14.89
CA ILE A 121 7.92 4.17 -15.00
C ILE A 121 8.27 5.64 -15.13
N GLU A 122 7.53 6.40 -15.96
CA GLU A 122 7.70 7.85 -16.07
C GLU A 122 7.47 8.55 -14.74
N ALA A 123 6.40 8.19 -14.04
CA ALA A 123 6.10 8.73 -12.70
C ALA A 123 7.18 8.34 -11.67
N ALA A 124 7.65 7.09 -11.70
CA ALA A 124 8.72 6.62 -10.82
C ALA A 124 10.04 7.40 -11.03
N LEU A 125 10.35 7.76 -12.27
CA LEU A 125 11.52 8.58 -12.60
C LEU A 125 11.35 10.04 -12.16
N ALA A 126 10.13 10.58 -12.19
CA ALA A 126 9.84 11.96 -11.83
C ALA A 126 9.68 12.18 -10.33
N GLU A 127 9.14 11.19 -9.62
CA GLU A 127 8.64 11.33 -8.24
C GLU A 127 9.28 10.30 -7.28
N GLU A 128 10.35 9.62 -7.72
CA GLU A 128 11.17 8.70 -6.92
C GLU A 128 10.42 7.46 -6.37
N TYR A 129 9.42 6.94 -7.11
CA TYR A 129 8.75 5.70 -6.71
C TYR A 129 9.71 4.51 -6.78
N VAL A 130 9.50 3.53 -5.89
CA VAL A 130 10.24 2.28 -5.92
C VAL A 130 9.29 1.13 -6.25
N ILE A 131 9.54 0.46 -7.38
CA ILE A 131 8.89 -0.82 -7.67
C ILE A 131 9.60 -1.90 -6.85
N ASP A 132 8.96 -2.37 -5.79
CA ASP A 132 9.52 -3.41 -4.90
C ASP A 132 9.52 -4.78 -5.57
N ARG A 133 8.36 -5.20 -6.09
CA ARG A 133 8.20 -6.51 -6.76
C ARG A 133 7.03 -6.51 -7.74
N TYR A 134 7.13 -7.35 -8.75
CA TYR A 134 6.09 -7.54 -9.75
C TYR A 134 6.08 -8.98 -10.27
N GLY A 135 4.97 -9.41 -10.86
CA GLY A 135 4.88 -10.73 -11.48
C GLY A 135 3.49 -11.06 -12.03
N ILE A 136 3.45 -12.15 -12.80
CA ILE A 136 2.22 -12.76 -13.29
C ILE A 136 1.63 -13.63 -12.18
N THR A 137 0.31 -13.57 -12.03
CA THR A 137 -0.50 -14.36 -11.09
C THR A 137 -1.81 -14.77 -11.77
N SER A 138 -2.66 -15.51 -11.08
CA SER A 138 -4.05 -15.71 -11.48
C SER A 138 -5.00 -15.12 -10.44
N VAL A 139 -6.13 -14.59 -10.90
CA VAL A 139 -7.24 -14.07 -10.08
C VAL A 139 -8.53 -14.69 -10.61
N SER A 140 -9.19 -15.52 -9.80
CA SER A 140 -10.41 -16.25 -10.18
C SER A 140 -10.31 -17.00 -11.52
N GLY A 141 -9.13 -17.57 -11.83
CA GLY A 141 -8.88 -18.31 -13.07
C GLY A 141 -8.49 -17.44 -14.28
N ASN A 142 -8.52 -16.12 -14.15
CA ASN A 142 -8.04 -15.18 -15.16
C ASN A 142 -6.56 -14.88 -14.98
N ASP A 143 -5.89 -14.55 -16.08
CA ASP A 143 -4.51 -14.08 -16.06
C ASP A 143 -4.46 -12.67 -15.46
N ALA A 144 -3.50 -12.46 -14.56
CA ALA A 144 -3.33 -11.19 -13.88
C ALA A 144 -1.86 -10.79 -13.76
N PHE A 145 -1.60 -9.48 -13.75
CA PHE A 145 -0.29 -8.91 -13.48
C PHE A 145 -0.37 -8.06 -12.22
N ARG A 146 0.49 -8.34 -11.24
CA ARG A 146 0.52 -7.61 -9.97
C ARG A 146 1.87 -6.95 -9.77
N LEU A 147 1.85 -5.72 -9.26
CA LEU A 147 3.03 -4.98 -8.84
C LEU A 147 2.82 -4.30 -7.48
N TRP A 148 3.92 -4.12 -6.78
CA TRP A 148 4.00 -3.46 -5.48
C TRP A 148 4.90 -2.24 -5.60
N LEU A 149 4.40 -1.11 -5.12
CA LEU A 149 5.05 0.18 -5.14
C LEU A 149 5.28 0.66 -3.70
N GLU A 150 6.44 1.24 -3.48
CA GLU A 150 6.82 1.93 -2.26
C GLU A 150 7.22 3.38 -2.57
N GLN A 151 7.22 4.21 -1.52
CA GLN A 151 7.57 5.64 -1.59
C GLN A 151 6.64 6.40 -2.55
N VAL A 152 5.38 5.98 -2.60
CA VAL A 152 4.34 6.69 -3.35
C VAL A 152 4.04 8.01 -2.64
N PRO A 153 4.02 9.15 -3.34
CA PRO A 153 3.72 10.44 -2.75
C PRO A 153 2.22 10.57 -2.47
N GLY A 154 1.90 11.48 -1.57
CA GLY A 154 0.53 11.70 -1.09
C GLY A 154 0.32 11.10 0.30
N GLU A 155 -0.91 10.71 0.57
CA GLU A 155 -1.33 10.27 1.91
C GLU A 155 -0.94 8.81 2.20
N PHE A 156 -0.74 8.01 1.15
CA PHE A 156 -0.35 6.61 1.23
C PHE A 156 1.01 6.40 0.59
N SER A 157 1.95 5.87 1.37
CA SER A 157 3.34 5.64 0.95
C SER A 157 3.54 4.34 0.16
N ARG A 158 2.53 3.49 0.07
CA ARG A 158 2.59 2.19 -0.61
C ARG A 158 1.34 1.94 -1.45
N GLN A 159 1.53 1.21 -2.54
CA GLN A 159 0.44 0.75 -3.39
C GLN A 159 0.64 -0.70 -3.86
N VAL A 160 -0.46 -1.43 -4.05
CA VAL A 160 -0.51 -2.66 -4.83
C VAL A 160 -1.42 -2.43 -6.00
N ILE A 161 -0.93 -2.70 -7.21
CA ILE A 161 -1.74 -2.63 -8.43
C ILE A 161 -1.87 -4.05 -8.97
N THR A 162 -3.09 -4.47 -9.30
CA THR A 162 -3.37 -5.74 -9.97
C THR A 162 -4.21 -5.48 -11.20
N PHE A 163 -3.70 -5.89 -12.36
CA PHE A 163 -4.44 -5.93 -13.61
C PHE A 163 -4.99 -7.33 -13.82
N VAL A 164 -6.27 -7.46 -14.15
CA VAL A 164 -6.92 -8.74 -14.44
C VAL A 164 -7.59 -8.61 -15.80
N GLY A 165 -7.25 -9.49 -16.75
CA GLY A 165 -7.93 -9.55 -18.05
C GLY A 165 -9.10 -10.52 -18.03
N ASP A 166 -10.10 -10.31 -18.88
CA ASP A 166 -11.08 -11.36 -19.18
C ASP A 166 -10.95 -11.87 -20.63
N ALA A 167 -11.76 -12.88 -20.94
CA ALA A 167 -11.82 -13.47 -22.28
C ALA A 167 -12.50 -12.54 -23.33
N GLU A 168 -13.23 -11.52 -22.88
CA GLU A 168 -13.94 -10.55 -23.73
C GLU A 168 -13.06 -9.37 -24.14
N GLY A 169 -11.80 -9.33 -23.66
CA GLY A 169 -10.83 -8.27 -23.97
C GLY A 169 -11.02 -7.01 -23.11
N ARG A 170 -11.60 -7.14 -21.92
CA ARG A 170 -11.64 -6.09 -20.89
C ARG A 170 -10.50 -6.29 -19.90
N THR A 171 -10.07 -5.20 -19.28
CA THR A 171 -9.07 -5.23 -18.20
C THR A 171 -9.59 -4.50 -16.97
N ALA A 172 -9.57 -5.16 -15.82
CA ALA A 172 -9.76 -4.53 -14.53
C ALA A 172 -8.42 -4.07 -13.95
N LYS A 173 -8.34 -2.84 -13.47
CA LYS A 173 -7.22 -2.30 -12.71
C LYS A 173 -7.67 -2.09 -11.26
N ILE A 174 -7.06 -2.83 -10.35
CA ILE A 174 -7.33 -2.78 -8.90
C ILE A 174 -6.12 -2.18 -8.20
N VAL A 175 -6.30 -1.03 -7.55
CA VAL A 175 -5.24 -0.29 -6.85
C VAL A 175 -5.58 -0.19 -5.37
N SER A 176 -4.80 -0.83 -4.51
CA SER A 176 -4.89 -0.62 -3.06
C SER A 176 -3.75 0.26 -2.57
N SER A 177 -4.08 1.39 -1.95
CA SER A 177 -3.17 2.35 -1.32
C SER A 177 -3.22 2.21 0.19
N TYR A 178 -2.05 2.17 0.84
CA TYR A 178 -1.93 1.89 2.28
C TYR A 178 -0.59 2.42 2.83
N ASN A 179 -0.46 2.46 4.17
CA ASN A 179 0.77 2.88 4.85
C ASN A 179 1.41 1.76 5.67
N ASP A 180 0.61 0.93 6.34
CA ASP A 180 1.09 -0.16 7.19
C ASP A 180 1.66 -1.34 6.40
N ASP A 181 2.93 -1.67 6.63
CA ASP A 181 3.63 -2.75 5.93
C ASP A 181 3.54 -4.11 6.63
N ALA A 182 2.65 -4.24 7.62
CA ALA A 182 2.44 -5.50 8.32
C ALA A 182 2.03 -6.63 7.36
N PRO A 183 2.52 -7.87 7.56
CA PRO A 183 2.12 -9.03 6.75
C PRO A 183 0.61 -9.21 6.64
N ALA A 184 -0.13 -8.99 7.73
CA ALA A 184 -1.59 -9.11 7.74
C ALA A 184 -2.27 -8.13 6.78
N THR A 185 -1.77 -6.90 6.68
CA THR A 185 -2.25 -5.86 5.76
C THR A 185 -2.03 -6.27 4.31
N ARG A 186 -0.83 -6.79 4.01
CA ARG A 186 -0.48 -7.30 2.68
C ARG A 186 -1.33 -8.51 2.29
N ASP A 187 -1.51 -9.45 3.22
CA ASP A 187 -2.32 -10.65 3.00
C ASP A 187 -3.79 -10.29 2.75
N LEU A 188 -4.33 -9.34 3.50
CA LEU A 188 -5.69 -8.82 3.29
C LEU A 188 -5.86 -8.21 1.90
N ILE A 189 -4.95 -7.33 1.47
CA ILE A 189 -4.97 -6.71 0.14
C ILE A 189 -4.90 -7.78 -0.96
N VAL A 190 -4.01 -8.76 -0.80
CA VAL A 190 -3.87 -9.88 -1.75
C VAL A 190 -5.15 -10.71 -1.81
N GLN A 191 -5.78 -10.97 -0.66
CA GLN A 191 -7.02 -11.71 -0.57
C GLN A 191 -8.18 -10.95 -1.26
N MET A 192 -8.32 -9.66 -0.99
CA MET A 192 -9.30 -8.79 -1.65
C MET A 192 -9.08 -8.79 -3.17
N HIS A 193 -7.88 -8.47 -3.64
CA HIS A 193 -7.56 -8.47 -5.08
C HIS A 193 -7.77 -9.86 -5.72
N GLY A 194 -7.49 -10.93 -4.99
CA GLY A 194 -7.63 -12.31 -5.44
C GLY A 194 -9.08 -12.79 -5.54
N SER A 195 -10.00 -12.12 -4.85
CA SER A 195 -11.44 -12.44 -4.87
C SER A 195 -12.21 -11.81 -6.04
N PHE A 196 -11.57 -10.87 -6.75
CA PHE A 196 -12.16 -10.20 -7.88
C PHE A 196 -12.59 -11.20 -8.96
N ARG A 197 -13.77 -10.98 -9.52
CA ARG A 197 -14.31 -11.75 -10.63
C ARG A 197 -15.18 -10.84 -11.48
N PHE A 198 -15.06 -10.96 -12.79
CA PHE A 198 -15.99 -10.31 -13.72
C PHE A 198 -17.38 -10.91 -13.51
N ASP A 199 -18.38 -10.06 -13.58
CA ASP A 199 -19.77 -10.51 -13.63
C ASP A 199 -20.10 -10.66 -15.11
N SER A 200 -19.82 -11.85 -15.65
CA SER A 200 -20.25 -12.20 -16.99
C SER A 200 -21.74 -12.49 -16.92
N ALA A 201 -22.56 -11.70 -17.61
CA ALA A 201 -23.95 -12.08 -17.83
C ALA A 201 -23.95 -13.47 -18.48
N GLU A 202 -24.45 -14.48 -17.75
CA GLU A 202 -24.73 -15.78 -18.36
C GLU A 202 -25.72 -15.54 -19.52
N GLU A 203 -25.26 -15.68 -20.77
CA GLU A 203 -26.11 -15.73 -21.98
C GLU A 203 -26.96 -17.00 -22.03
#